data_AF-A0A1F6HVL6-F1
#
_entry.id   AF-A0A1F6HVL6-F1
#
_cell.length_a   1.000
_cell.length_b   1.000
_cell.length_c   1.000
_cell.angle_alpha   90.00
_cell.angle_beta   90.00
_cell.angle_gamma   90.00
#
_symmetry.space_group_name_H-M   'P 1'
#
loop_
_entity.id
_entity.type
_entity.pdbx_description
1 polymer ?
#
loop_
_entity_poly.entity_id
_entity_poly.type
_entity_poly.pdbx_seq_one_letter_code
_entity_poly.pdbx_strand_id
1 'polypeptide(L)'
;MRKSFLSIILFLIILLAYWDLPKTFFQQDEWQSLAAAIYYQSISFSGIVQSFLPSDAISHFNPLAKIYEWFTFLFFYTNFEFYAWLSIGVHAINTFLLYYFVLLTFQNRKLAFFAAILFGVNSIASQAVTWVAAINSYEIPTVFILLSLIFFHRFLRQKEHRNRNVLFSFSLLFISLLFHEIGIFLLIFYPLIFFLYTKSEWRKLFPALLYSLLLFIFAFFLIRVPFFFGFTTTLPVVTDISRPSVTVYPYRLVSIAMKSFAGSLIPERTLIEISQSVVYLGYPQYLTADNLPNPFITQSIVFDLTSYMFTVIIVCIIIFCIKLTRDKKLKDALFWALLFVPASLIPYGFVLGKAGYASILEPKFFYVGSIGISILVAAAAYSLLIKFSKQKILKTIVYLLLGLYFVHHLMAVKTNSNNLVEIGTQRKEFLTNIKSSYKKLPQNAVFFTQSDTAYYGMPDDERILPVQIGFGKMLMIWYQKDERFPGCLYEGQFLLPLLEEGYRSCGGRGFGYFRNYDKLIDTIKTNNIKVESVIAYSWNGKSEKLEDITSEIRTRIKIDLENK
;
A
#
# COMPACT_ATOMS: atom_id res chain seq x y z
N MET A 1 34.35 -7.42 9.11
CA MET A 1 33.70 -6.67 8.02
C MET A 1 33.60 -5.19 8.37
N ARG A 2 34.11 -4.30 7.50
CA ARG A 2 33.95 -2.84 7.62
C ARG A 2 32.47 -2.47 7.52
N LYS A 3 32.03 -1.43 8.25
CA LYS A 3 30.61 -1.00 8.29
C LYS A 3 30.03 -0.79 6.88
N SER A 4 30.81 -0.19 5.97
CA SER A 4 30.40 0.09 4.59
C SER A 4 30.08 -1.16 3.78
N PHE A 5 30.76 -2.28 4.03
CA PHE A 5 30.56 -3.52 3.28
C PHE A 5 29.18 -4.16 3.57
N LEU A 6 28.71 -4.08 4.82
CA LEU A 6 27.39 -4.58 5.20
C LEU A 6 26.26 -3.79 4.53
N SER A 7 26.38 -2.46 4.48
CA SER A 7 25.41 -1.60 3.81
C SER A 7 25.29 -1.93 2.31
N ILE A 8 26.42 -2.19 1.64
CA ILE A 8 26.44 -2.57 0.23
C ILE A 8 25.73 -3.92 0.02
N ILE A 9 25.99 -4.91 0.88
CA ILE A 9 25.29 -6.21 0.80
C ILE A 9 23.78 -6.03 0.97
N LEU A 10 23.34 -5.25 1.96
CA LEU A 10 21.91 -4.99 2.17
C LEU A 10 21.27 -4.34 0.93
N PHE A 11 21.93 -3.34 0.35
CA PHE A 11 21.46 -2.68 -0.86
C PHE A 11 21.36 -3.66 -2.05
N LEU A 12 22.38 -4.49 -2.27
CA LEU A 12 22.39 -5.47 -3.36
C LEU A 12 21.29 -6.54 -3.20
N ILE A 13 20.98 -6.96 -1.96
CA ILE A 13 19.90 -7.91 -1.70
C ILE A 13 18.54 -7.30 -2.05
N ILE A 14 18.31 -6.05 -1.65
CA ILE A 14 17.06 -5.33 -1.97
C ILE A 14 16.94 -5.14 -3.48
N LEU A 15 18.03 -4.72 -4.12
CA LEU A 15 18.09 -4.57 -5.57
C LEU A 15 17.76 -5.89 -6.27
N LEU A 16 18.33 -7.01 -5.82
CA LEU A 16 18.05 -8.34 -6.35
C LEU A 16 16.58 -8.76 -6.16
N ALA A 17 15.98 -8.42 -5.01
CA ALA A 17 14.61 -8.78 -4.69
C ALA A 17 13.60 -8.04 -5.57
N TYR A 18 13.83 -6.76 -5.84
CA TYR A 18 12.89 -5.87 -6.53
C TYR A 18 13.37 -5.40 -7.92
N TRP A 19 14.37 -6.06 -8.51
CA TRP A 19 14.97 -5.65 -9.80
C TRP A 19 13.96 -5.56 -10.94
N ASP A 20 12.91 -6.38 -10.91
CA ASP A 20 11.87 -6.41 -11.94
C ASP A 20 10.78 -5.35 -11.72
N LEU A 21 10.77 -4.65 -10.58
CA LEU A 21 9.74 -3.64 -10.28
C LEU A 21 9.64 -2.53 -11.35
N PRO A 22 10.73 -1.96 -11.89
CA PRO A 22 10.67 -0.96 -12.97
C PRO A 22 10.02 -1.46 -14.26
N LYS A 23 9.92 -2.79 -14.45
CA LYS A 23 9.25 -3.40 -15.61
C LYS A 23 7.73 -3.51 -15.42
N THR A 24 7.21 -3.21 -14.23
CA THR A 24 5.77 -3.20 -13.97
C THR A 24 5.13 -1.90 -14.49
N PHE A 25 3.88 -1.62 -14.12
CA PHE A 25 3.15 -0.46 -14.61
C PHE A 25 2.15 0.07 -13.57
N PHE A 26 1.57 1.23 -13.85
CA PHE A 26 0.60 1.88 -12.95
C PHE A 26 -0.61 0.99 -12.66
N GLN A 27 -1.06 1.04 -11.40
CA GLN A 27 -2.28 0.40 -10.93
C GLN A 27 -3.38 1.47 -10.78
N GLN A 28 -4.50 1.12 -10.13
CA GLN A 28 -5.71 1.94 -10.08
C GLN A 28 -5.48 3.34 -9.46
N ASP A 29 -4.96 3.40 -8.24
CA ASP A 29 -4.88 4.66 -7.49
C ASP A 29 -3.92 5.66 -8.12
N GLU A 30 -2.88 5.18 -8.82
CA GLU A 30 -1.95 6.05 -9.54
C GLU A 30 -2.67 6.86 -10.63
N TRP A 31 -3.58 6.24 -11.40
CA TRP A 31 -4.32 6.96 -12.44
C TRP A 31 -5.23 8.05 -11.86
N GLN A 32 -5.83 7.81 -10.69
CA GLN A 32 -6.60 8.82 -9.98
C GLN A 32 -5.72 9.99 -9.53
N SER A 33 -4.57 9.70 -8.93
CA SER A 33 -3.61 10.72 -8.48
C SER A 33 -3.05 11.53 -9.66
N LEU A 34 -2.76 10.90 -10.80
CA LEU A 34 -2.34 11.57 -12.03
C LEU A 34 -3.46 12.49 -12.57
N ALA A 35 -4.71 12.02 -12.62
CA ALA A 35 -5.83 12.84 -13.05
C ALA A 35 -6.04 14.07 -12.17
N ALA A 36 -5.97 13.88 -10.85
CA ALA A 36 -6.10 14.97 -9.88
C ALA A 36 -4.97 16.00 -10.06
N ALA A 37 -3.72 15.55 -10.24
CA ALA A 37 -2.59 16.44 -10.46
C ALA A 37 -2.77 17.29 -11.74
N ILE A 38 -3.25 16.69 -12.84
CA ILE A 38 -3.57 17.41 -14.08
C ILE A 38 -4.68 18.44 -13.86
N TYR A 39 -5.75 18.05 -13.17
CA TYR A 39 -6.88 18.94 -12.86
C TYR A 39 -6.45 20.16 -12.07
N TYR A 40 -5.79 19.97 -10.92
CA TYR A 40 -5.39 21.09 -10.06
C TYR A 40 -4.34 22.00 -10.72
N GLN A 41 -3.44 21.45 -11.53
CA GLN A 41 -2.48 22.25 -12.30
C GLN A 41 -3.17 23.17 -13.32
N SER A 42 -4.33 22.77 -13.84
CA SER A 42 -5.04 23.51 -14.89
C SER A 42 -5.93 24.66 -14.39
N ILE A 43 -6.27 24.69 -13.10
CA ILE A 43 -7.18 25.71 -12.54
C ILE A 43 -6.40 26.93 -12.06
N SER A 44 -5.52 26.76 -11.07
CA SER A 44 -4.73 27.85 -10.48
C SER A 44 -3.72 27.33 -9.47
N PHE A 45 -2.73 28.16 -9.10
CA PHE A 45 -1.81 27.87 -8.00
C PHE A 45 -2.55 27.71 -6.65
N SER A 46 -3.61 28.49 -6.42
CA SER A 46 -4.44 28.34 -5.22
C SER A 46 -5.17 26.99 -5.20
N GLY A 47 -5.60 26.48 -6.36
CA GLY A 47 -6.19 25.15 -6.49
C GLY A 47 -5.20 24.04 -6.14
N ILE A 48 -3.92 24.18 -6.53
CA ILE A 48 -2.84 23.26 -6.12
C ILE A 48 -2.69 23.26 -4.59
N VAL A 49 -2.61 24.43 -3.96
CA VAL A 49 -2.46 24.54 -2.50
C VAL A 49 -3.69 23.95 -1.78
N GLN A 50 -4.89 24.22 -2.27
CA GLN A 50 -6.12 23.63 -1.73
C GLN A 50 -6.14 22.10 -1.84
N SER A 51 -5.57 21.53 -2.89
CA SER A 51 -5.49 20.06 -3.06
C SER A 51 -4.61 19.35 -2.01
N PHE A 52 -3.72 20.08 -1.34
CA PHE A 52 -2.90 19.55 -0.25
C PHE A 52 -3.63 19.55 1.09
N LEU A 53 -4.72 20.31 1.18
CA LEU A 53 -5.53 20.43 2.38
C LEU A 53 -6.65 19.38 2.36
N PRO A 54 -7.12 18.93 3.53
CA PRO A 54 -8.17 17.94 3.60
C PRO A 54 -9.49 18.58 3.15
N SER A 55 -10.30 17.80 2.43
CA SER A 55 -11.63 18.25 1.97
C SER A 55 -12.63 18.43 3.11
N ASP A 56 -12.47 17.69 4.20
CA ASP A 56 -13.29 17.79 5.41
C ASP A 56 -12.51 17.35 6.67
N ALA A 57 -13.14 17.48 7.84
CA ALA A 57 -12.54 17.13 9.13
C ALA A 57 -12.25 15.63 9.33
N ILE A 58 -12.91 14.75 8.55
CA ILE A 58 -12.86 13.29 8.70
C ILE A 58 -11.90 12.68 7.67
N SER A 59 -11.59 13.41 6.61
CA SER A 59 -10.68 13.04 5.54
C SER A 59 -9.26 12.88 6.06
N HIS A 60 -8.50 12.05 5.34
CA HIS A 60 -7.07 11.90 5.56
C HIS A 60 -6.38 13.27 5.48
N PHE A 61 -5.51 13.54 6.46
CA PHE A 61 -4.72 14.77 6.46
C PHE A 61 -3.28 14.41 6.19
N ASN A 62 -2.96 14.32 4.92
CA ASN A 62 -1.67 13.90 4.42
C ASN A 62 -1.06 14.93 3.45
N PRO A 63 -0.91 16.21 3.88
CA PRO A 63 -0.44 17.27 3.00
C PRO A 63 0.93 16.98 2.38
N LEU A 64 1.85 16.35 3.13
CA LEU A 64 3.17 16.00 2.59
C LEU A 64 3.09 14.85 1.58
N ALA A 65 2.14 13.92 1.73
CA ALA A 65 1.89 12.89 0.74
C ALA A 65 1.39 13.48 -0.58
N LYS A 66 0.47 14.46 -0.51
CA LYS A 66 -0.03 15.18 -1.69
C LYS A 66 1.02 16.05 -2.36
N ILE A 67 1.84 16.74 -1.57
CA ILE A 67 3.00 17.46 -2.09
C ILE A 67 3.97 16.52 -2.80
N TYR A 68 4.24 15.35 -2.21
CA TYR A 68 5.09 14.32 -2.83
C TYR A 68 4.50 13.77 -4.13
N GLU A 69 3.20 13.44 -4.16
CA GLU A 69 2.49 13.00 -5.39
C GLU A 69 2.62 14.04 -6.49
N TRP A 70 2.42 15.32 -6.15
CA TRP A 70 2.54 16.41 -7.11
C TRP A 70 3.98 16.57 -7.63
N PHE A 71 4.98 16.56 -6.76
CA PHE A 71 6.39 16.64 -7.19
C PHE A 71 6.78 15.46 -8.09
N THR A 72 6.45 14.24 -7.69
CA THR A 72 6.76 13.05 -8.51
C THR A 72 6.05 13.09 -9.85
N PHE A 73 4.80 13.54 -9.90
CA PHE A 73 4.08 13.80 -11.16
C PHE A 73 4.79 14.81 -12.05
N LEU A 74 5.27 15.95 -11.51
CA LEU A 74 5.96 16.96 -12.29
C LEU A 74 7.25 16.45 -12.94
N PHE A 75 8.02 15.63 -12.22
CA PHE A 75 9.31 15.14 -12.70
C PHE A 75 9.20 13.89 -13.58
N PHE A 76 8.28 12.98 -13.26
CA PHE A 76 8.23 11.65 -13.89
C PHE A 76 7.02 11.46 -14.81
N TYR A 77 5.94 12.20 -14.58
CA TYR A 77 4.72 12.13 -15.38
C TYR A 77 4.20 10.67 -15.49
N THR A 78 3.99 10.16 -16.69
CA THR A 78 3.60 8.76 -16.96
C THR A 78 4.80 7.81 -17.12
N ASN A 79 6.02 8.22 -16.78
CA ASN A 79 7.17 7.32 -16.77
C ASN A 79 7.26 6.54 -15.45
N PHE A 80 6.70 5.34 -15.46
CA PHE A 80 6.62 4.45 -14.30
C PHE A 80 8.00 4.04 -13.72
N GLU A 81 9.04 3.91 -14.55
CA GLU A 81 10.33 3.39 -14.12
C GLU A 81 10.96 4.22 -12.99
N PHE A 82 10.79 5.54 -13.03
CA PHE A 82 11.31 6.43 -11.98
C PHE A 82 10.57 6.27 -10.65
N TYR A 83 9.26 6.01 -10.67
CA TYR A 83 8.49 5.72 -9.46
C TYR A 83 8.96 4.42 -8.81
N ALA A 84 9.19 3.38 -9.62
CA ALA A 84 9.72 2.11 -9.16
C ALA A 84 11.11 2.24 -8.53
N TRP A 85 12.03 2.96 -9.19
CA TRP A 85 13.37 3.19 -8.63
C TRP A 85 13.33 4.01 -7.34
N LEU A 86 12.43 4.98 -7.25
CA LEU A 86 12.22 5.75 -6.04
C LEU A 86 11.74 4.86 -4.89
N SER A 87 10.77 3.97 -5.13
CA SER A 87 10.33 2.98 -4.13
C SER A 87 11.48 2.11 -3.64
N ILE A 88 12.23 1.47 -4.55
CA ILE A 88 13.39 0.62 -4.19
C ILE A 88 14.39 1.41 -3.33
N GLY A 89 14.65 2.67 -3.70
CA GLY A 89 15.54 3.56 -2.97
C GLY A 89 15.05 3.86 -1.55
N VAL A 90 13.77 4.18 -1.37
CA VAL A 90 13.18 4.45 -0.05
C VAL A 90 13.14 3.18 0.80
N HIS A 91 12.81 2.02 0.23
CA HIS A 91 12.87 0.73 0.93
C HIS A 91 14.29 0.37 1.39
N ALA A 92 15.31 0.68 0.58
CA ALA A 92 16.70 0.51 0.97
C ALA A 92 17.11 1.42 2.14
N ILE A 93 16.64 2.67 2.15
CA ILE A 93 16.83 3.59 3.28
C ILE A 93 16.18 3.03 4.55
N ASN A 94 14.93 2.57 4.46
CA ASN A 94 14.22 1.94 5.58
C ASN A 94 14.97 0.72 6.13
N THR A 95 15.45 -0.15 5.25
CA THR A 95 16.21 -1.34 5.64
C THR A 95 17.53 -0.97 6.35
N PHE A 96 18.23 0.04 5.86
CA PHE A 96 19.46 0.54 6.51
C PHE A 96 19.16 1.20 7.86
N LEU A 97 18.10 1.99 7.96
CA LEU A 97 17.67 2.60 9.22
C LEU A 97 17.27 1.55 10.24
N LEU A 98 16.61 0.47 9.81
CA LEU A 98 16.31 -0.67 10.69
C LEU A 98 17.59 -1.35 11.17
N TYR A 99 18.55 -1.65 10.28
CA TYR A 99 19.86 -2.16 10.68
C TYR A 99 20.50 -1.27 11.74
N TYR A 100 20.52 0.05 11.51
CA TYR A 100 21.10 1.01 12.45
C TYR A 100 20.34 1.07 13.77
N PHE A 101 19.01 1.07 13.75
CA PHE A 101 18.16 1.06 14.95
C PHE A 101 18.40 -0.18 15.80
N VAL A 102 18.41 -1.38 15.20
CA VAL A 102 18.63 -2.65 15.92
C VAL A 102 20.06 -2.72 16.46
N LEU A 103 21.05 -2.25 15.68
CA LEU A 103 22.44 -2.15 16.11
C LEU A 103 22.61 -1.21 17.30
N LEU A 104 21.96 -0.03 17.26
CA LEU A 104 22.01 0.95 18.34
C LEU A 104 21.33 0.40 19.61
N THR A 105 20.14 -0.19 19.44
CA THR A 105 19.27 -0.59 20.55
C THR A 105 19.76 -1.84 21.27
N PHE A 106 20.13 -2.87 20.51
CA PHE A 106 20.49 -4.18 21.07
C PHE A 106 21.99 -4.47 20.97
N GLN A 107 22.78 -3.56 20.39
CA GLN A 107 24.26 -3.64 20.35
C GLN A 107 24.78 -4.98 19.82
N ASN A 108 24.05 -5.58 18.87
CA ASN A 108 24.37 -6.87 18.30
C ASN A 108 24.29 -6.80 16.76
N ARG A 109 25.46 -6.89 16.12
CA ARG A 109 25.59 -6.76 14.65
C ARG A 109 24.91 -7.89 13.89
N LYS A 110 24.92 -9.11 14.42
CA LYS A 110 24.30 -10.27 13.75
C LYS A 110 22.78 -10.16 13.78
N LEU A 111 22.23 -9.81 14.94
CA LEU A 111 20.81 -9.53 15.09
C LEU A 111 20.37 -8.40 14.15
N ALA A 112 21.11 -7.28 14.14
CA ALA A 112 20.84 -6.15 13.25
C ALA A 112 20.86 -6.54 11.77
N PHE A 113 21.85 -7.33 11.36
CA PHE A 113 21.97 -7.78 9.97
C PHE A 113 20.82 -8.71 9.56
N PHE A 114 20.49 -9.72 10.37
CA PHE A 114 19.38 -10.61 10.07
C PHE A 114 18.03 -9.89 10.09
N ALA A 115 17.78 -9.01 11.06
CA ALA A 115 16.56 -8.22 11.09
C ALA A 115 16.42 -7.33 9.84
N ALA A 116 17.50 -6.69 9.40
CA ALA A 116 17.48 -5.86 8.21
C ALA A 116 17.25 -6.66 6.93
N ILE A 117 17.93 -7.80 6.76
CA ILE A 117 17.72 -8.66 5.59
C ILE A 117 16.29 -9.19 5.54
N LEU A 118 15.76 -9.70 6.65
CA LEU A 118 14.41 -10.25 6.71
C LEU A 118 13.36 -9.18 6.40
N PHE A 119 13.55 -7.95 6.87
CA PHE A 119 12.70 -6.81 6.52
C PHE A 119 12.79 -6.47 5.03
N GLY A 120 14.03 -6.38 4.51
CA GLY A 120 14.30 -6.00 3.12
C GLY A 120 13.79 -6.96 2.06
N VAL A 121 13.47 -8.21 2.42
CA VAL A 121 12.88 -9.20 1.49
C VAL A 121 11.50 -9.68 1.92
N ASN A 122 10.87 -9.07 2.93
CA ASN A 122 9.61 -9.56 3.47
C ASN A 122 8.49 -9.55 2.42
N SER A 123 8.11 -10.74 1.93
CA SER A 123 7.07 -10.88 0.89
C SER A 123 5.64 -10.60 1.35
N ILE A 124 5.39 -10.62 2.65
CA ILE A 124 4.06 -10.31 3.21
C ILE A 124 3.83 -8.81 3.18
N ALA A 125 4.86 -8.02 3.47
CA ALA A 125 4.79 -6.57 3.43
C ALA A 125 5.19 -5.97 2.07
N SER A 126 5.58 -6.79 1.09
CA SER A 126 6.21 -6.32 -0.15
C SER A 126 5.30 -5.45 -1.00
N GLN A 127 3.96 -5.54 -0.85
CA GLN A 127 3.03 -4.68 -1.56
C GLN A 127 3.26 -3.19 -1.27
N ALA A 128 3.76 -2.84 -0.09
CA ALA A 128 4.12 -1.46 0.23
C ALA A 128 5.29 -0.91 -0.63
N VAL A 129 6.09 -1.81 -1.23
CA VAL A 129 7.21 -1.50 -2.14
C VAL A 129 6.78 -1.70 -3.60
N THR A 130 6.10 -2.80 -3.92
CA THR A 130 5.74 -3.10 -5.31
C THR A 130 4.60 -2.23 -5.85
N TRP A 131 3.86 -1.55 -4.98
CA TRP A 131 2.80 -0.63 -5.37
C TRP A 131 3.25 0.81 -5.15
N VAL A 132 3.53 1.54 -6.24
CA VAL A 132 4.19 2.85 -6.13
C VAL A 132 3.29 3.93 -5.51
N ALA A 133 1.97 3.81 -5.61
CA ALA A 133 1.04 4.66 -4.84
C ALA A 133 1.20 4.48 -3.32
N ALA A 134 1.69 3.33 -2.84
CA ALA A 134 1.90 3.09 -1.41
C ALA A 134 3.18 3.75 -0.86
N ILE A 135 4.09 4.27 -1.70
CA ILE A 135 5.37 4.87 -1.23
C ILE A 135 5.12 6.00 -0.22
N ASN A 136 4.18 6.90 -0.53
CA ASN A 136 3.86 8.05 0.32
C ASN A 136 3.07 7.67 1.57
N SER A 137 2.46 6.49 1.57
CA SER A 137 1.55 6.01 2.61
C SER A 137 2.22 5.08 3.60
N TYR A 138 3.27 4.37 3.17
CA TYR A 138 3.96 3.37 3.98
C TYR A 138 5.47 3.60 4.03
N GLU A 139 6.14 3.71 2.89
CA GLU A 139 7.60 3.72 2.87
C GLU A 139 8.20 5.00 3.44
N ILE A 140 7.79 6.16 2.95
CA ILE A 140 8.30 7.46 3.41
C ILE A 140 7.95 7.72 4.89
N PRO A 141 6.69 7.54 5.35
CA PRO A 141 6.40 7.66 6.78
C PRO A 141 7.24 6.69 7.62
N THR A 142 7.53 5.48 7.13
CA THR A 142 8.39 4.52 7.84
C THR A 142 9.82 5.03 8.05
N VAL A 143 10.36 5.82 7.11
CA VAL A 143 11.68 6.48 7.29
C VAL A 143 11.63 7.35 8.55
N PHE A 144 10.58 8.17 8.66
CA PHE A 144 10.39 9.06 9.79
C PHE A 144 10.04 8.31 11.09
N ILE A 145 9.29 7.21 11.03
CA ILE A 145 9.05 6.31 12.17
C ILE A 145 10.36 5.72 12.69
N LEU A 146 11.22 5.18 11.83
CA LEU A 146 12.51 4.60 12.22
C LEU A 146 13.46 5.67 12.78
N LEU A 147 13.54 6.85 12.17
CA LEU A 147 14.30 7.97 12.72
C LEU A 147 13.74 8.40 14.08
N SER A 148 12.42 8.49 14.22
CA SER A 148 11.75 8.81 15.47
C SER A 148 12.11 7.80 16.57
N LEU A 149 12.11 6.50 16.25
CA LEU A 149 12.52 5.42 17.15
C LEU A 149 14.00 5.51 17.54
N ILE A 150 14.89 5.84 16.59
CA ILE A 150 16.33 6.03 16.84
C ILE A 150 16.55 7.17 17.84
N PHE A 151 15.92 8.33 17.62
CA PHE A 151 16.05 9.47 18.51
C PHE A 151 15.37 9.22 19.87
N PHE A 152 14.25 8.51 19.90
CA PHE A 152 13.62 8.08 21.15
C PHE A 152 14.56 7.17 21.95
N HIS A 153 15.21 6.21 21.30
CA HIS A 153 16.21 5.36 21.94
C HIS A 153 17.38 6.17 22.51
N ARG A 154 17.88 7.18 21.76
CA ARG A 154 18.91 8.09 22.25
C ARG A 154 18.43 8.89 23.46
N PHE A 155 17.19 9.37 23.47
CA PHE A 155 16.60 9.98 24.66
C PHE A 155 16.63 9.04 25.87
N LEU A 156 16.33 7.75 25.69
CA LEU A 156 16.36 6.79 26.80
C LEU A 156 17.77 6.50 27.30
N ARG A 157 18.79 6.44 26.42
CA ARG A 157 20.14 5.94 26.77
C ARG A 157 21.23 7.01 26.89
N GLN A 158 21.16 8.09 26.12
CA GLN A 158 22.18 9.13 26.09
C GLN A 158 21.77 10.26 27.03
N LYS A 159 22.64 10.57 28.00
CA LYS A 159 22.43 11.68 28.94
C LYS A 159 22.59 13.04 28.26
N GLU A 160 23.50 13.13 27.31
CA GLU A 160 23.74 14.33 26.53
C GLU A 160 22.58 14.60 25.57
N HIS A 161 22.15 15.86 25.50
CA HIS A 161 21.09 16.33 24.59
C HIS A 161 19.75 15.56 24.68
N ARG A 162 19.44 15.00 25.85
CA ARG A 162 18.26 14.16 26.09
C ARG A 162 16.95 14.82 25.65
N ASN A 163 16.71 16.06 26.10
CA ASN A 163 15.51 16.82 25.76
C ASN A 163 15.40 17.08 24.25
N ARG A 164 16.54 17.39 23.60
CA ARG A 164 16.59 17.59 22.15
C ARG A 164 16.27 16.31 21.39
N ASN A 165 16.74 15.15 21.87
CA ASN A 165 16.46 13.86 21.25
C ASN A 165 14.97 13.49 21.31
N VAL A 166 14.29 13.71 22.45
CA VAL A 166 12.84 13.42 22.53
C VAL A 166 12.03 14.41 21.70
N LEU A 167 12.42 15.70 21.69
CA LEU A 167 11.79 16.69 20.82
C LEU A 167 11.92 16.29 19.35
N PHE A 168 13.12 15.96 18.88
CA PHE A 168 13.33 15.48 17.51
C PHE A 168 12.55 14.20 17.20
N SER A 169 12.45 13.28 18.15
CA SER A 169 11.64 12.07 17.99
C SER A 169 10.17 12.43 17.70
N PHE A 170 9.56 13.29 18.51
CA PHE A 170 8.18 13.72 18.28
C PHE A 170 8.01 14.59 17.03
N SER A 171 8.99 15.42 16.66
CA SER A 171 8.96 16.16 15.39
C SER A 171 8.98 15.22 14.18
N LEU A 172 9.81 14.17 14.21
CA LEU A 172 9.85 13.17 13.14
C LEU A 172 8.55 12.36 13.08
N LEU A 173 7.99 11.99 14.24
CA LEU A 173 6.67 11.36 14.29
C LEU A 173 5.59 12.28 13.70
N PHE A 174 5.64 13.58 13.99
CA PHE A 174 4.72 14.55 13.40
C PHE A 174 4.84 14.59 11.87
N ILE A 175 6.07 14.64 11.34
CA ILE A 175 6.31 14.60 9.89
C ILE A 175 5.78 13.30 9.29
N SER A 176 5.97 12.14 9.94
CA SER A 176 5.39 10.86 9.50
C SER A 176 3.86 10.96 9.34
N LEU A 177 3.17 11.61 10.29
CA LEU A 177 1.71 11.74 10.26
C LEU A 177 1.20 12.69 9.18
N LEU A 178 2.03 13.64 8.73
CA LEU A 178 1.70 14.49 7.59
C LEU A 178 1.80 13.75 6.25
N PHE A 179 2.39 12.55 6.23
CA PHE A 179 2.33 11.63 5.08
C PHE A 179 1.22 10.60 5.24
N HIS A 180 1.11 9.95 6.40
CA HIS A 180 0.05 8.99 6.68
C HIS A 180 -0.07 8.72 8.19
N GLU A 181 -1.28 8.41 8.64
CA GLU A 181 -1.59 8.19 10.06
C GLU A 181 -0.96 6.92 10.67
N ILE A 182 -0.21 6.11 9.90
CA ILE A 182 0.36 4.83 10.37
C ILE A 182 1.34 4.99 11.53
N GLY A 183 1.93 6.18 11.74
CA GLY A 183 2.84 6.45 12.85
C GLY A 183 2.15 6.60 14.21
N ILE A 184 0.82 6.77 14.25
CA ILE A 184 0.10 7.20 15.45
C ILE A 184 0.22 6.21 16.62
N PHE A 185 0.43 4.93 16.34
CA PHE A 185 0.66 3.92 17.37
C PHE A 185 1.87 4.21 18.26
N LEU A 186 2.85 5.01 17.78
CA LEU A 186 4.00 5.40 18.57
C LEU A 186 3.62 6.22 19.80
N LEU A 187 2.46 6.90 19.80
CA LEU A 187 1.94 7.60 20.97
C LEU A 187 1.58 6.64 22.12
N ILE A 188 1.20 5.40 21.79
CA ILE A 188 0.95 4.34 22.77
C ILE A 188 2.24 3.58 23.07
N PHE A 189 3.04 3.30 22.03
CA PHE A 189 4.26 2.52 22.14
C PHE A 189 5.36 3.22 22.96
N TYR A 190 5.52 4.54 22.83
CA TYR A 190 6.55 5.31 23.53
C TYR A 190 6.40 5.28 25.05
N PRO A 191 5.22 5.54 25.65
CA PRO A 191 5.00 5.34 27.07
C PRO A 191 5.32 3.90 27.53
N LEU A 192 4.89 2.88 26.79
CA LEU A 192 5.14 1.47 27.15
C LEU A 192 6.64 1.19 27.23
N ILE A 193 7.39 1.55 26.19
CA ILE A 193 8.85 1.39 26.15
C ILE A 193 9.54 2.27 27.20
N PHE A 194 9.07 3.50 27.41
CA PHE A 194 9.61 4.41 28.42
C PHE A 194 9.60 3.77 29.81
N PHE A 195 8.47 3.24 30.25
CA PHE A 195 8.37 2.61 31.57
C PHE A 195 9.22 1.34 31.67
N LEU A 196 9.31 0.54 30.60
CA LEU A 196 10.13 -0.67 30.58
C LEU A 196 11.64 -0.38 30.73
N TYR A 197 12.14 0.68 30.11
CA TYR A 197 13.58 0.95 30.05
C TYR A 197 14.10 1.94 31.09
N THR A 198 13.29 2.86 31.61
CA THR A 198 13.78 3.93 32.50
C THR A 198 13.83 3.54 33.98
N LYS A 199 13.09 2.50 34.40
CA LYS A 199 13.07 1.96 35.79
C LYS A 199 13.10 3.03 36.87
N SER A 200 14.27 3.38 37.44
CA SER A 200 14.41 4.36 38.52
C SER A 200 14.51 5.82 38.06
N GLU A 201 14.85 6.08 36.79
CA GLU A 201 15.02 7.43 36.24
C GLU A 201 13.71 8.03 35.68
N TRP A 202 12.61 7.28 35.67
CA TRP A 202 11.37 7.70 35.00
C TRP A 202 10.87 9.07 35.46
N ARG A 203 10.92 9.37 36.78
CA ARG A 203 10.51 10.67 37.33
C ARG A 203 11.30 11.85 36.77
N LYS A 204 12.59 11.64 36.48
CA LYS A 204 13.47 12.69 35.90
C LYS A 204 13.18 12.91 34.42
N LEU A 205 12.73 11.87 33.72
CA LEU A 205 12.55 11.88 32.27
C LEU A 205 11.13 12.17 31.82
N PHE A 206 10.16 11.89 32.70
CA PHE A 206 8.75 12.07 32.44
C PHE A 206 8.40 13.52 32.05
N PRO A 207 8.96 14.57 32.68
CA PRO A 207 8.67 15.95 32.27
C PRO A 207 9.07 16.24 30.82
N ALA A 208 10.24 15.76 30.37
CA ALA A 208 10.70 15.96 29.00
C ALA A 208 9.84 15.19 27.98
N LEU A 209 9.44 13.96 28.33
CA LEU A 209 8.50 13.16 27.54
C LEU A 209 7.14 13.86 27.42
N LEU A 210 6.57 14.26 28.56
CA LEU A 210 5.26 14.91 28.63
C LEU A 210 5.27 16.26 27.89
N TYR A 211 6.30 17.08 28.08
CA TYR A 211 6.46 18.35 27.36
C TYR A 211 6.47 18.14 25.84
N SER A 212 7.26 17.18 25.36
CA SER A 212 7.34 16.89 23.92
C SER A 212 6.03 16.33 23.36
N LEU A 213 5.34 15.49 24.13
CA LEU A 213 4.02 14.96 23.79
C LEU A 213 2.96 16.06 23.74
N LEU A 214 2.92 16.95 24.74
CA LEU A 214 1.97 18.08 24.77
C LEU A 214 2.24 19.06 23.63
N LEU A 215 3.50 19.34 23.32
CA LEU A 215 3.86 20.17 22.17
C LEU A 215 3.43 19.51 20.85
N PHE A 216 3.62 18.20 20.71
CA PHE A 216 3.15 17.44 19.56
C PHE A 216 1.61 17.50 19.43
N ILE A 217 0.89 17.27 20.53
CA ILE A 217 -0.58 17.33 20.57
C ILE A 217 -1.05 18.74 20.21
N PHE A 218 -0.43 19.76 20.79
CA PHE A 218 -0.72 21.16 20.50
C PHE A 218 -0.51 21.49 19.03
N ALA A 219 0.63 21.10 18.44
CA ALA A 219 0.91 21.31 17.02
C ALA A 219 -0.11 20.59 16.12
N PHE A 220 -0.49 19.35 16.47
CA PHE A 220 -1.50 18.61 15.74
C PHE A 220 -2.88 19.29 15.80
N PHE A 221 -3.33 19.71 16.98
CA PHE A 221 -4.58 20.45 17.13
C PHE A 221 -4.54 21.81 16.42
N LEU A 222 -3.43 22.55 16.52
CA LEU A 222 -3.29 23.84 15.85
C LEU A 222 -3.51 23.72 14.33
N ILE A 223 -3.04 22.63 13.73
CA ILE A 223 -3.24 22.36 12.31
C ILE A 223 -4.64 21.79 12.03
N ARG A 224 -5.17 20.89 12.86
CA ARG A 224 -6.44 20.18 12.59
C ARG A 224 -7.70 20.97 12.94
N VAL A 225 -7.67 21.77 14.01
CA VAL A 225 -8.83 22.50 14.54
C VAL A 225 -9.50 23.41 13.50
N PRO A 226 -8.77 24.16 12.66
CA PRO A 226 -9.39 24.97 11.61
C PRO A 226 -10.28 24.17 10.64
N PHE A 227 -9.93 22.91 10.35
CA PHE A 227 -10.72 22.06 9.46
C PHE A 227 -12.00 21.52 10.14
N PHE A 228 -12.00 21.37 11.47
CA PHE A 228 -13.19 20.99 12.22
C PHE A 228 -14.26 22.08 12.27
N PHE A 229 -13.84 23.35 12.29
CA PHE A 229 -14.75 24.49 12.34
C PHE A 229 -15.16 25.02 10.95
N GLY A 230 -14.85 24.30 9.88
CA GLY A 230 -15.38 24.58 8.54
C GLY A 230 -14.82 25.84 7.89
N PHE A 231 -13.59 26.28 8.26
CA PHE A 231 -12.94 27.43 7.61
C PHE A 231 -12.61 27.16 6.11
N THR A 232 -12.78 25.93 5.63
CA THR A 232 -12.67 25.53 4.22
C THR A 232 -13.82 24.59 3.86
N THR A 233 -14.76 25.03 3.02
CA THR A 233 -15.83 24.19 2.45
C THR A 233 -15.49 23.83 1.01
N THR A 234 -15.50 22.53 0.65
CA THR A 234 -15.59 22.11 -0.76
C THR A 234 -16.41 20.82 -0.95
N LEU A 235 -17.35 20.93 -1.90
CA LEU A 235 -18.25 20.00 -2.64
C LEU A 235 -17.91 18.49 -2.74
N PRO A 236 -18.88 17.67 -3.22
CA PRO A 236 -20.02 17.12 -2.51
C PRO A 236 -19.73 15.73 -1.91
N VAL A 237 -20.53 15.43 -0.88
CA VAL A 237 -20.83 14.12 -0.24
C VAL A 237 -20.10 12.92 -0.84
N VAL A 238 -19.05 12.48 -0.14
CA VAL A 238 -18.58 11.10 -0.26
C VAL A 238 -19.75 10.19 0.12
N THR A 239 -20.08 9.28 -0.80
CA THR A 239 -21.00 8.13 -0.63
C THR A 239 -20.95 7.59 0.79
N ASP A 240 -22.11 7.26 1.39
CA ASP A 240 -22.26 6.67 2.73
C ASP A 240 -21.19 5.59 3.01
N ILE A 241 -20.06 5.99 3.59
CA ILE A 241 -19.03 5.06 3.99
C ILE A 241 -19.59 4.34 5.20
N SER A 242 -19.87 3.03 5.07
CA SER A 242 -20.43 2.23 6.16
C SER A 242 -19.58 2.40 7.43
N ARG A 243 -20.18 2.97 8.48
CA ARG A 243 -19.53 3.13 9.77
C ARG A 243 -19.91 1.95 10.66
N PRO A 244 -18.94 1.17 11.16
CA PRO A 244 -19.27 0.12 12.11
C PRO A 244 -19.79 0.74 13.42
N SER A 245 -20.65 0.02 14.13
CA SER A 245 -21.08 0.41 15.47
C SER A 245 -19.87 0.63 16.38
N VAL A 246 -19.98 1.57 17.33
CA VAL A 246 -18.91 1.88 18.30
C VAL A 246 -18.46 0.62 19.07
N THR A 247 -19.37 -0.33 19.29
CA THR A 247 -19.10 -1.61 19.96
C THR A 247 -18.12 -2.51 19.19
N VAL A 248 -17.91 -2.26 17.89
CA VAL A 248 -17.01 -3.05 17.04
C VAL A 248 -15.54 -2.67 17.23
N TYR A 249 -15.23 -1.40 17.57
CA TYR A 249 -13.84 -0.96 17.69
C TYR A 249 -13.05 -1.71 18.77
N PRO A 250 -13.57 -1.93 20.00
CA PRO A 250 -12.87 -2.75 21.00
C PRO A 250 -12.54 -4.16 20.49
N TYR A 251 -13.50 -4.81 19.80
CA TYR A 251 -13.26 -6.11 19.18
C TYR A 251 -12.14 -6.01 18.14
N ARG A 252 -12.21 -5.04 17.21
CA ARG A 252 -11.20 -4.88 16.14
C ARG A 252 -9.81 -4.66 16.72
N LEU A 253 -9.69 -3.83 17.75
CA LEU A 253 -8.41 -3.56 18.40
C LEU A 253 -7.78 -4.83 18.97
N VAL A 254 -8.56 -5.67 19.65
CA VAL A 254 -8.09 -6.95 20.19
C VAL A 254 -7.81 -7.95 19.07
N SER A 255 -8.77 -8.11 18.15
CA SER A 255 -8.70 -9.06 17.03
C SER A 255 -7.50 -8.79 16.13
N ILE A 256 -7.29 -7.54 15.71
CA ILE A 256 -6.16 -7.14 14.86
C ILE A 256 -4.83 -7.32 15.61
N ALA A 257 -4.77 -6.93 16.89
CA ALA A 257 -3.58 -7.15 17.70
C ALA A 257 -3.23 -8.64 17.79
N MET A 258 -4.21 -9.53 17.92
CA MET A 258 -3.96 -10.97 17.87
C MET A 258 -3.49 -11.39 16.48
N LYS A 259 -4.28 -11.13 15.43
CA LYS A 259 -3.98 -11.55 14.04
C LYS A 259 -2.66 -10.99 13.50
N SER A 260 -2.15 -9.92 14.08
CA SER A 260 -0.88 -9.30 13.71
C SER A 260 0.27 -10.31 13.58
N PHE A 261 0.38 -11.28 14.49
CA PHE A 261 1.47 -12.24 14.46
C PHE A 261 1.33 -13.25 13.33
N ALA A 262 0.14 -13.85 13.19
CA ALA A 262 -0.13 -14.80 12.11
C ALA A 262 0.00 -14.13 10.75
N GLY A 263 -0.70 -13.00 10.55
CA GLY A 263 -0.72 -12.28 9.27
C GLY A 263 0.61 -11.66 8.88
N SER A 264 1.54 -11.42 9.83
CA SER A 264 2.88 -10.91 9.52
C SER A 264 3.94 -12.00 9.30
N LEU A 265 3.63 -13.27 9.59
CA LEU A 265 4.56 -14.41 9.45
C LEU A 265 4.11 -15.42 8.38
N ILE A 266 2.81 -15.54 8.15
CA ILE A 266 2.21 -16.49 7.22
C ILE A 266 1.52 -15.69 6.11
N PRO A 267 1.83 -15.94 4.83
CA PRO A 267 1.14 -15.28 3.72
C PRO A 267 -0.39 -15.46 3.79
N GLU A 268 -1.13 -14.41 3.43
CA GLU A 268 -2.59 -14.39 3.46
C GLU A 268 -3.20 -15.57 2.70
N ARG A 269 -2.71 -15.83 1.47
CA ARG A 269 -3.15 -16.96 0.65
C ARG A 269 -3.05 -18.30 1.37
N THR A 270 -1.95 -18.53 2.08
CA THR A 270 -1.75 -19.76 2.85
C THR A 270 -2.73 -19.85 4.03
N LEU A 271 -3.01 -18.74 4.72
CA LEU A 271 -4.04 -18.71 5.77
C LEU A 271 -5.44 -18.98 5.21
N ILE A 272 -5.76 -18.47 4.02
CA ILE A 272 -7.03 -18.76 3.32
C ILE A 272 -7.11 -20.24 2.95
N GLU A 273 -6.06 -20.83 2.35
CA GLU A 273 -6.01 -22.25 1.96
C GLU A 273 -6.17 -23.20 3.17
N ILE A 274 -5.53 -22.87 4.30
CA ILE A 274 -5.73 -23.60 5.56
C ILE A 274 -7.18 -23.45 6.04
N SER A 275 -7.74 -22.24 5.97
CA SER A 275 -9.13 -21.99 6.38
C SER A 275 -10.13 -22.76 5.49
N GLN A 276 -9.88 -22.83 4.18
CA GLN A 276 -10.65 -23.65 3.24
C GLN A 276 -10.61 -25.13 3.63
N SER A 277 -9.42 -25.63 3.99
CA SER A 277 -9.25 -27.01 4.43
C SER A 277 -10.00 -27.30 5.73
N VAL A 278 -9.99 -26.35 6.68
CA VAL A 278 -10.74 -26.45 7.94
C VAL A 278 -12.25 -26.48 7.68
N VAL A 279 -12.78 -25.63 6.80
CA VAL A 279 -14.21 -25.67 6.42
C VAL A 279 -14.55 -26.99 5.76
N TYR A 280 -13.74 -27.43 4.81
CA TYR A 280 -13.97 -28.66 4.06
C TYR A 280 -14.03 -29.90 4.95
N LEU A 281 -13.09 -30.03 5.90
CA LEU A 281 -12.99 -31.21 6.76
C LEU A 281 -13.88 -31.13 8.00
N GLY A 282 -14.01 -29.95 8.60
CA GLY A 282 -14.65 -29.76 9.91
C GLY A 282 -16.09 -29.25 9.84
N TYR A 283 -16.48 -28.61 8.74
CA TYR A 283 -17.79 -27.96 8.59
C TYR A 283 -18.41 -28.16 7.21
N PRO A 284 -18.66 -29.42 6.78
CA PRO A 284 -19.18 -29.73 5.45
C PRO A 284 -20.55 -29.08 5.15
N GLN A 285 -21.32 -28.66 6.16
CA GLN A 285 -22.56 -27.91 5.99
C GLN A 285 -22.38 -26.51 5.37
N TYR A 286 -21.15 -25.97 5.35
CA TYR A 286 -20.82 -24.69 4.71
C TYR A 286 -20.19 -24.86 3.33
N LEU A 287 -20.33 -26.05 2.72
CA LEU A 287 -19.98 -26.25 1.32
C LEU A 287 -21.11 -25.71 0.42
N THR A 288 -20.73 -25.10 -0.70
CA THR A 288 -21.67 -24.69 -1.75
C THR A 288 -22.19 -25.92 -2.52
N ALA A 289 -23.18 -25.71 -3.39
CA ALA A 289 -23.72 -26.78 -4.24
C ALA A 289 -22.64 -27.50 -5.09
N ASP A 290 -21.58 -26.78 -5.46
CA ASP A 290 -20.43 -27.30 -6.21
C ASP A 290 -19.37 -28.00 -5.32
N ASN A 291 -19.71 -28.28 -4.05
CA ASN A 291 -18.82 -28.90 -3.07
C ASN A 291 -17.57 -28.05 -2.74
N LEU A 292 -17.66 -26.73 -2.88
CA LEU A 292 -16.58 -25.79 -2.57
C LEU A 292 -16.84 -25.08 -1.23
N PRO A 293 -15.80 -24.82 -0.40
CA PRO A 293 -15.95 -24.04 0.82
C PRO A 293 -16.57 -22.67 0.56
N ASN A 294 -17.62 -22.31 1.30
CA ASN A 294 -18.24 -20.99 1.19
C ASN A 294 -17.19 -19.89 1.49
N PRO A 295 -16.90 -18.98 0.54
CA PRO A 295 -15.84 -17.99 0.69
C PRO A 295 -16.11 -17.00 1.82
N PHE A 296 -17.38 -16.64 2.08
CA PHE A 296 -17.74 -15.74 3.17
C PHE A 296 -17.39 -16.34 4.52
N ILE A 297 -17.72 -17.60 4.78
CA ILE A 297 -17.38 -18.29 6.04
C ILE A 297 -15.86 -18.48 6.16
N THR A 298 -15.24 -18.88 5.06
CA THR A 298 -13.81 -19.20 5.02
C THR A 298 -12.94 -17.98 5.27
N GLN A 299 -13.21 -16.87 4.58
CA GLN A 299 -12.42 -15.64 4.63
C GLN A 299 -12.84 -14.68 5.77
N SER A 300 -13.84 -15.06 6.58
CA SER A 300 -14.22 -14.31 7.78
C SER A 300 -13.95 -15.10 9.06
N ILE A 301 -14.93 -15.89 9.50
CA ILE A 301 -14.94 -16.57 10.80
C ILE A 301 -13.79 -17.56 10.90
N VAL A 302 -13.63 -18.44 9.90
CA VAL A 302 -12.62 -19.50 9.97
C VAL A 302 -11.20 -18.94 9.79
N PHE A 303 -11.05 -17.90 8.97
CA PHE A 303 -9.79 -17.15 8.86
C PHE A 303 -9.38 -16.53 10.19
N ASP A 304 -10.31 -15.90 10.92
CA ASP A 304 -10.04 -15.30 12.22
C ASP A 304 -9.63 -16.38 13.24
N LEU A 305 -10.36 -17.48 13.33
CA LEU A 305 -10.04 -18.61 14.22
C LEU A 305 -8.66 -19.22 13.92
N THR A 306 -8.38 -19.46 12.64
CA THR A 306 -7.09 -19.98 12.18
C THR A 306 -5.96 -19.03 12.56
N SER A 307 -6.15 -17.73 12.33
CA SER A 307 -5.18 -16.69 12.68
C SER A 307 -4.95 -16.59 14.19
N TYR A 308 -6.01 -16.70 15.01
CA TYR A 308 -5.87 -16.72 16.47
C TYR A 308 -5.10 -17.94 16.96
N MET A 309 -5.38 -19.13 16.41
CA MET A 309 -4.67 -20.36 16.75
C MET A 309 -3.17 -20.24 16.45
N PHE A 310 -2.80 -19.78 15.26
CA PHE A 310 -1.40 -19.57 14.91
C PHE A 310 -0.75 -18.49 15.78
N THR A 311 -1.47 -17.43 16.12
CA THR A 311 -0.98 -16.38 17.02
C THR A 311 -0.62 -16.96 18.39
N VAL A 312 -1.48 -17.81 18.97
CA VAL A 312 -1.19 -18.45 20.26
C VAL A 312 0.07 -19.30 20.16
N ILE A 313 0.20 -20.12 19.11
CA ILE A 313 1.40 -20.96 18.87
C ILE A 313 2.65 -20.08 18.77
N ILE A 314 2.61 -19.00 17.99
CA ILE A 314 3.71 -18.06 17.81
C ILE A 314 4.10 -17.42 19.16
N VAL A 315 3.13 -16.91 19.92
CA VAL A 315 3.38 -16.30 21.24
C VAL A 315 3.99 -17.30 22.22
N CYS A 316 3.52 -18.56 22.23
CA CYS A 316 4.12 -19.62 23.03
C CYS A 316 5.59 -19.87 22.66
N ILE A 317 5.92 -19.90 21.36
CA ILE A 317 7.30 -20.04 20.87
C ILE A 317 8.14 -18.84 21.31
N ILE A 318 7.61 -17.61 21.26
CA ILE A 318 8.32 -16.41 21.72
C ILE A 318 8.62 -16.50 23.21
N ILE A 319 7.62 -16.85 24.04
CA ILE A 319 7.79 -17.01 25.50
C ILE A 319 8.84 -18.08 25.79
N PHE A 320 8.81 -19.19 25.07
CA PHE A 320 9.83 -20.23 25.16
C PHE A 320 11.23 -19.69 24.81
N CYS A 321 11.38 -18.93 23.72
CA CYS A 321 12.64 -18.30 23.34
C CYS A 321 13.15 -17.31 24.41
N ILE A 322 12.26 -16.51 25.01
CA ILE A 322 12.58 -15.59 26.10
C ILE A 322 13.12 -16.35 27.33
N LYS A 323 12.51 -17.48 27.67
CA LYS A 323 12.96 -18.35 28.78
C LYS A 323 14.29 -19.03 28.48
N LEU A 324 14.53 -19.41 27.22
CA LEU A 324 15.75 -20.09 26.79
C LEU A 324 16.99 -19.20 26.82
N THR A 325 16.87 -17.94 26.39
CA THR A 325 18.03 -17.07 26.31
C THR A 325 18.45 -16.56 27.70
N ARG A 326 19.76 -16.43 27.94
CA ARG A 326 20.31 -15.72 29.12
C ARG A 326 20.81 -14.32 28.76
N ASP A 327 20.95 -14.01 27.47
CA ASP A 327 21.39 -12.69 27.00
C ASP A 327 20.25 -11.68 27.19
N LYS A 328 20.47 -10.70 28.07
CA LYS A 328 19.52 -9.65 28.37
C LYS A 328 19.13 -8.84 27.14
N LYS A 329 20.07 -8.53 26.23
CA LYS A 329 19.77 -7.73 25.03
C LYS A 329 18.85 -8.48 24.08
N LEU A 330 18.97 -9.81 24.04
CA LEU A 330 18.14 -10.66 23.22
C LEU A 330 16.73 -10.82 23.80
N LYS A 331 16.60 -10.92 25.13
CA LYS A 331 15.30 -10.83 25.82
C LYS A 331 14.63 -9.50 25.53
N ASP A 332 15.37 -8.40 25.69
CA ASP A 332 14.88 -7.06 25.42
C ASP A 332 14.37 -6.94 23.96
N ALA A 333 15.07 -7.54 22.99
CA ALA A 333 14.64 -7.57 21.59
C ALA A 333 13.33 -8.35 21.37
N LEU A 334 13.21 -9.53 21.97
CA LEU A 334 11.99 -10.34 21.89
C LEU A 334 10.79 -9.63 22.54
N PHE A 335 10.97 -9.04 23.72
CA PHE A 335 9.92 -8.26 24.39
C PHE A 335 9.53 -7.00 23.61
N TRP A 336 10.52 -6.27 23.08
CA TRP A 336 10.28 -5.09 22.27
C TRP A 336 9.44 -5.44 21.04
N ALA A 337 9.81 -6.51 20.33
CA ALA A 337 9.08 -6.97 19.15
C ALA A 337 7.67 -7.48 19.48
N LEU A 338 7.51 -8.21 20.59
CA LEU A 338 6.20 -8.69 21.07
C LEU A 338 5.22 -7.53 21.32
N LEU A 339 5.71 -6.37 21.76
CA LEU A 339 4.88 -5.18 21.95
C LEU A 339 4.68 -4.39 20.65
N PHE A 340 5.72 -4.29 19.84
CA PHE A 340 5.72 -3.45 18.64
C PHE A 340 4.78 -3.97 17.55
N VAL A 341 4.80 -5.28 17.29
CA VAL A 341 3.99 -5.91 16.23
C VAL A 341 2.49 -5.62 16.39
N PRO A 342 1.84 -5.96 17.52
CA PRO A 342 0.42 -5.66 17.69
C PRO A 342 0.15 -4.16 17.73
N ALA A 343 1.01 -3.36 18.38
CA ALA A 343 0.83 -1.92 18.46
C ALA A 343 0.83 -1.27 17.06
N SER A 344 1.71 -1.70 16.16
CA SER A 344 1.82 -1.13 14.81
C SER A 344 0.58 -1.29 13.94
N LEU A 345 -0.29 -2.26 14.26
CA LEU A 345 -1.51 -2.53 13.48
C LEU A 345 -2.79 -1.97 14.14
N ILE A 346 -2.71 -1.47 15.38
CA ILE A 346 -3.82 -0.80 16.07
C ILE A 346 -4.47 0.31 15.23
N PRO A 347 -3.73 1.17 14.50
CA PRO A 347 -4.34 2.23 13.70
C PRO A 347 -5.36 1.71 12.68
N TYR A 348 -5.16 0.49 12.16
CA TYR A 348 -6.06 -0.10 11.18
C TYR A 348 -7.38 -0.60 11.77
N GLY A 349 -7.50 -0.70 13.10
CA GLY A 349 -8.78 -0.92 13.76
C GLY A 349 -9.80 0.19 13.51
N PHE A 350 -9.31 1.39 13.15
CA PHE A 350 -10.11 2.58 12.89
C PHE A 350 -10.35 2.86 11.39
N VAL A 351 -9.91 1.98 10.49
CA VAL A 351 -10.16 2.14 9.05
C VAL A 351 -11.66 2.05 8.76
N LEU A 352 -12.19 3.11 8.13
CA LEU A 352 -13.58 3.24 7.71
C LEU A 352 -13.86 2.42 6.45
N GLY A 353 -15.14 2.15 6.13
CA GLY A 353 -15.54 1.50 4.87
C GLY A 353 -15.39 -0.01 4.84
N LYS A 354 -14.73 -0.62 5.82
CA LYS A 354 -14.88 -2.06 6.11
C LYS A 354 -16.13 -2.26 6.96
N ALA A 355 -17.17 -2.88 6.42
CA ALA A 355 -18.31 -3.31 7.23
C ALA A 355 -17.89 -4.40 8.25
N GLY A 356 -18.53 -4.44 9.42
CA GLY A 356 -18.38 -5.55 10.38
C GLY A 356 -16.99 -5.65 11.04
N TYR A 357 -16.45 -6.87 11.14
CA TYR A 357 -15.35 -7.23 12.05
C TYR A 357 -13.93 -7.22 11.43
N ALA A 358 -13.81 -7.01 10.11
CA ALA A 358 -12.56 -6.94 9.34
C ALA A 358 -11.59 -8.13 9.60
N SER A 359 -11.83 -9.25 8.91
CA SER A 359 -11.05 -10.48 9.10
C SER A 359 -9.69 -10.42 8.41
N ILE A 360 -9.65 -10.03 7.13
CA ILE A 360 -8.44 -9.95 6.32
C ILE A 360 -7.91 -8.51 6.24
N LEU A 361 -6.59 -8.38 6.45
CA LEU A 361 -5.84 -7.13 6.31
C LEU A 361 -4.99 -7.21 5.06
N GLU A 362 -4.94 -6.10 4.32
CA GLU A 362 -4.15 -6.05 3.09
C GLU A 362 -2.65 -6.14 3.41
N PRO A 363 -1.84 -6.82 2.56
CA PRO A 363 -0.41 -7.02 2.74
C PRO A 363 0.38 -5.75 3.10
N LYS A 364 0.07 -4.62 2.45
CA LYS A 364 0.72 -3.33 2.71
C LYS A 364 0.61 -2.81 4.14
N PHE A 365 -0.46 -3.15 4.87
CA PHE A 365 -0.65 -2.73 6.26
C PHE A 365 0.39 -3.34 7.22
N PHE A 366 0.98 -4.47 6.85
CA PHE A 366 2.01 -5.14 7.63
C PHE A 366 3.41 -4.52 7.47
N TYR A 367 3.59 -3.49 6.64
CA TYR A 367 4.91 -2.91 6.38
C TYR A 367 5.61 -2.40 7.64
N VAL A 368 4.95 -1.60 8.48
CA VAL A 368 5.52 -1.18 9.76
C VAL A 368 5.66 -2.37 10.70
N GLY A 369 4.65 -3.24 10.81
CA GLY A 369 4.70 -4.44 11.67
C GLY A 369 5.85 -5.38 11.33
N SER A 370 6.27 -5.43 10.06
CA SER A 370 7.39 -6.24 9.59
C SER A 370 8.73 -5.82 10.21
N ILE A 371 8.88 -4.58 10.71
CA ILE A 371 10.02 -4.17 11.54
C ILE A 371 10.09 -5.04 12.80
N GLY A 372 8.97 -5.13 13.53
CA GLY A 372 8.87 -5.91 14.75
C GLY A 372 9.08 -7.40 14.48
N ILE A 373 8.44 -7.95 13.45
CA ILE A 373 8.59 -9.35 13.08
C ILE A 373 10.00 -9.71 12.64
N SER A 374 10.65 -8.85 11.87
CA SER A 374 12.03 -9.12 11.43
C SER A 374 12.99 -9.13 12.62
N ILE A 375 12.80 -8.24 13.59
CA ILE A 375 13.53 -8.29 14.88
C ILE A 375 13.19 -9.57 15.65
N LEU A 376 11.91 -9.94 15.70
CA LEU A 376 11.43 -11.12 16.42
C LEU A 376 12.06 -12.40 15.89
N VAL A 377 11.95 -12.66 14.59
CA VAL A 377 12.47 -13.85 13.92
C VAL A 377 14.00 -13.89 14.04
N ALA A 378 14.68 -12.76 13.79
CA ALA A 378 16.12 -12.67 13.95
C ALA A 378 16.57 -12.94 15.40
N ALA A 379 15.84 -12.43 16.40
CA ALA A 379 16.14 -12.64 17.81
C ALA A 379 15.88 -14.09 18.26
N ALA A 380 14.78 -14.69 17.80
CA ALA A 380 14.46 -16.09 18.07
C ALA A 380 15.50 -17.02 17.46
N ALA A 381 15.84 -16.85 16.17
CA ALA A 381 16.88 -17.61 15.49
C ALA A 381 18.24 -17.45 16.19
N TYR A 382 18.61 -16.22 16.55
CA TYR A 382 19.88 -15.97 17.26
C TYR A 382 19.91 -16.59 18.66
N SER A 383 18.76 -16.64 19.36
CA SER A 383 18.63 -17.32 20.66
C SER A 383 18.93 -18.80 20.54
N LEU A 384 18.36 -19.45 19.52
CA LEU A 384 18.60 -20.86 19.22
C LEU A 384 20.06 -21.12 18.80
N LEU A 385 20.66 -20.24 18.00
CA LEU A 385 22.07 -20.35 17.61
C LEU A 385 23.04 -20.28 18.80
N ILE A 386 22.75 -19.43 19.79
CA ILE A 386 23.53 -19.39 21.04
C ILE A 386 23.33 -20.68 21.83
N LYS A 387 22.07 -21.11 22.01
CA LYS A 387 21.73 -22.32 22.77
C LYS A 387 22.38 -23.57 22.20
N PHE A 388 22.39 -23.72 20.87
CA PHE A 388 22.95 -24.86 20.16
C PHE A 388 24.40 -24.63 19.71
N SER A 389 25.10 -23.63 20.25
CA SER A 389 26.47 -23.30 19.86
C SER A 389 27.46 -24.47 19.93
N LYS A 390 27.25 -25.41 20.87
CA LYS A 390 28.04 -26.65 21.03
C LYS A 390 27.55 -27.83 20.17
N GLN A 391 26.32 -27.78 19.66
CA GLN A 391 25.69 -28.86 18.90
C GLN A 391 25.69 -28.52 17.41
N LYS A 392 26.77 -28.89 16.71
CA LYS A 392 27.02 -28.51 15.30
C LYS A 392 25.80 -28.79 14.40
N ILE A 393 25.19 -29.97 14.52
CA ILE A 393 24.03 -30.38 13.71
C ILE A 393 22.83 -29.42 13.93
N LEU A 394 22.40 -29.20 15.18
CA LEU A 394 21.28 -28.30 15.46
C LEU A 394 21.56 -26.86 15.04
N LYS A 395 22.80 -26.38 15.22
CA LYS A 395 23.21 -25.05 14.75
C LYS A 395 23.09 -24.92 13.23
N THR A 396 23.53 -25.95 12.49
CA THR A 396 23.37 -26.01 11.03
C THR A 396 21.91 -26.02 10.62
N ILE A 397 21.05 -26.78 11.32
CA ILE A 397 19.60 -26.80 11.07
C ILE A 397 19.01 -25.40 11.25
N VAL A 398 19.37 -24.66 12.30
CA VAL A 398 18.87 -23.29 12.50
C VAL A 398 19.30 -22.36 11.35
N TYR A 399 20.56 -22.45 10.89
CA TYR A 399 21.00 -21.68 9.72
C TYR A 399 20.27 -22.08 8.43
N LEU A 400 20.03 -23.38 8.23
CA LEU A 400 19.30 -23.89 7.07
C LEU A 400 17.86 -23.38 7.08
N LEU A 401 17.15 -23.47 8.20
CA LEU A 401 15.79 -22.96 8.33
C LEU A 401 15.71 -21.44 8.08
N LEU A 402 16.66 -20.67 8.62
CA LEU A 402 16.74 -19.24 8.36
C LEU A 402 17.04 -18.92 6.88
N GLY A 403 17.91 -19.71 6.26
CA GLY A 403 18.23 -19.60 4.83
C GLY A 403 17.04 -19.94 3.94
N LEU A 404 16.31 -21.02 4.23
CA LEU A 404 15.09 -21.40 3.53
C LEU A 404 14.00 -20.35 3.68
N TYR A 405 13.82 -19.81 4.90
CA TYR A 405 12.86 -18.73 5.15
C TYR A 405 13.20 -17.47 4.34
N PHE A 406 14.47 -17.07 4.32
CA PHE A 406 14.95 -15.96 3.49
C PHE A 406 14.71 -16.20 1.99
N VAL A 407 15.08 -17.38 1.49
CA VAL A 407 14.92 -17.76 0.08
C VAL A 407 13.44 -17.83 -0.31
N HIS A 408 12.57 -18.35 0.55
CA HIS A 408 11.12 -18.36 0.33
C HIS A 408 10.58 -16.94 0.13
N HIS A 409 10.92 -16.02 1.04
CA HIS A 409 10.50 -14.62 0.95
C HIS A 409 11.03 -13.93 -0.31
N LEU A 410 12.32 -14.12 -0.64
CA LEU A 410 12.91 -13.58 -1.85
C LEU A 410 12.20 -14.09 -3.12
N MET A 411 11.92 -15.40 -3.20
CA MET A 411 11.21 -15.99 -4.32
C MET A 411 9.76 -15.49 -4.41
N ALA A 412 9.06 -15.38 -3.28
CA ALA A 412 7.70 -14.87 -3.25
C ALA A 412 7.62 -13.40 -3.75
N VAL A 413 8.58 -12.54 -3.37
CA VAL A 413 8.66 -11.17 -3.91
C VAL A 413 8.86 -11.18 -5.43
N LYS A 414 9.76 -12.04 -5.94
CA LYS A 414 10.00 -12.17 -7.38
C LYS A 414 8.77 -12.66 -8.14
N THR A 415 8.10 -13.70 -7.65
CA THR A 415 6.87 -14.22 -8.26
C THR A 415 5.79 -13.13 -8.30
N ASN A 416 5.59 -12.42 -7.19
CA ASN A 416 4.62 -11.32 -7.14
C ASN A 416 5.00 -10.19 -8.13
N SER A 417 6.28 -9.83 -8.22
CA SER A 417 6.76 -8.82 -9.16
C SER A 417 6.55 -9.26 -10.61
N ASN A 418 6.85 -10.52 -10.95
CA ASN A 418 6.66 -11.04 -12.30
C ASN A 418 5.19 -11.02 -12.73
N ASN A 419 4.27 -11.39 -11.83
CA ASN A 419 2.83 -11.29 -12.10
C ASN A 419 2.42 -9.84 -12.37
N LEU A 420 2.99 -8.88 -11.64
CA LEU A 420 2.75 -7.45 -11.88
C LEU A 420 3.38 -6.96 -13.19
N VAL A 421 4.51 -7.53 -13.61
CA VAL A 421 5.14 -7.22 -14.91
C VAL A 421 4.25 -7.69 -16.05
N GLU A 422 3.72 -8.91 -15.97
CA GLU A 422 2.82 -9.47 -16.99
C GLU A 422 1.58 -8.60 -17.18
N ILE A 423 0.87 -8.32 -16.07
CA ILE A 423 -0.31 -7.44 -16.06
C ILE A 423 0.04 -6.03 -16.54
N GLY A 424 1.17 -5.50 -16.09
CA GLY A 424 1.63 -4.16 -16.44
C GLY A 424 1.99 -4.01 -17.91
N THR A 425 2.63 -5.04 -18.48
CA THR A 425 3.03 -5.09 -19.89
C THR A 425 1.81 -5.05 -20.80
N GLN A 426 0.80 -5.90 -20.55
CA GLN A 426 -0.44 -5.91 -21.32
C GLN A 426 -1.13 -4.53 -21.34
N ARG A 427 -1.24 -3.88 -20.18
CA ARG A 427 -1.86 -2.54 -20.07
C ARG A 427 -1.07 -1.46 -20.79
N LYS A 428 0.26 -1.49 -20.64
CA LYS A 428 1.16 -0.55 -21.31
C LYS A 428 1.10 -0.74 -22.83
N GLU A 429 1.00 -1.98 -23.30
CA GLU A 429 0.84 -2.32 -24.71
C GLU A 429 -0.46 -1.77 -25.28
N PHE A 430 -1.61 -1.88 -24.59
CA PHE A 430 -2.87 -1.28 -25.05
C PHE A 430 -2.72 0.22 -25.31
N LEU A 431 -2.22 0.94 -24.31
CA LEU A 431 -2.05 2.39 -24.39
C LEU A 431 -1.01 2.79 -25.45
N THR A 432 0.07 2.02 -25.59
CA THR A 432 1.14 2.29 -26.54
C THR A 432 0.72 1.99 -27.97
N ASN A 433 0.03 0.86 -28.21
CA ASN A 433 -0.47 0.47 -29.52
C ASN A 433 -1.48 1.48 -30.04
N ILE A 434 -2.48 1.85 -29.23
CA ILE A 434 -3.49 2.85 -29.60
C ILE A 434 -2.81 4.19 -29.93
N LYS A 435 -1.88 4.64 -29.08
CA LYS A 435 -1.13 5.89 -29.29
C LYS A 435 -0.21 5.85 -30.52
N SER A 436 0.32 4.68 -30.85
CA SER A 436 1.15 4.52 -32.05
C SER A 436 0.33 4.63 -33.34
N SER A 437 -0.88 4.05 -33.36
CA SER A 437 -1.82 4.12 -34.47
C SER A 437 -2.43 5.52 -34.62
N TYR A 438 -2.75 6.16 -33.50
CA TYR A 438 -3.37 7.49 -33.45
C TYR A 438 -2.51 8.45 -32.62
N LYS A 439 -1.40 8.92 -33.21
CA LYS A 439 -0.45 9.83 -32.52
C LYS A 439 -1.08 11.17 -32.11
N LYS A 440 -2.02 11.67 -32.92
CA LYS A 440 -2.81 12.87 -32.62
C LYS A 440 -4.28 12.55 -32.68
N LEU A 441 -5.03 13.06 -31.71
CA LEU A 441 -6.45 12.82 -31.59
C LEU A 441 -7.28 13.91 -32.27
N PRO A 442 -8.41 13.53 -32.92
CA PRO A 442 -9.41 14.47 -33.41
C PRO A 442 -9.90 15.42 -32.29
N GLN A 443 -10.46 16.57 -32.69
CA GLN A 443 -10.93 17.58 -31.74
C GLN A 443 -11.98 17.05 -30.75
N ASN A 444 -12.88 16.19 -31.22
CA ASN A 444 -13.94 15.54 -30.44
C ASN A 444 -13.75 14.02 -30.47
N ALA A 445 -12.61 13.54 -29.99
CA ALA A 445 -12.24 12.13 -30.07
C ALA A 445 -13.18 11.27 -29.21
N VAL A 446 -13.65 10.15 -29.78
CA VAL A 446 -14.46 9.17 -29.07
C VAL A 446 -13.86 7.79 -29.25
N PHE A 447 -13.59 7.11 -28.15
CA PHE A 447 -13.11 5.74 -28.16
C PHE A 447 -14.28 4.76 -27.96
N PHE A 448 -14.32 3.73 -28.78
CA PHE A 448 -15.23 2.59 -28.61
C PHE A 448 -14.40 1.33 -28.40
N THR A 449 -14.73 0.54 -27.39
CA THR A 449 -14.04 -0.74 -27.17
C THR A 449 -15.01 -1.85 -26.88
N GLN A 450 -14.76 -3.02 -27.46
CA GLN A 450 -15.50 -4.24 -27.17
C GLN A 450 -14.56 -5.35 -26.72
N SER A 451 -15.09 -6.32 -25.98
CA SER A 451 -14.37 -7.49 -25.48
C SER A 451 -15.25 -8.72 -25.62
N ASP A 452 -14.65 -9.87 -25.90
CA ASP A 452 -15.33 -11.17 -25.89
C ASP A 452 -15.35 -11.84 -24.51
N THR A 453 -14.67 -11.25 -23.51
CA THR A 453 -14.40 -11.86 -22.21
C THR A 453 -14.75 -10.91 -21.06
N ALA A 454 -15.34 -11.46 -20.00
CA ALA A 454 -15.56 -10.76 -18.73
C ALA A 454 -14.34 -10.90 -17.80
N TYR A 455 -14.01 -9.86 -17.05
CA TYR A 455 -12.86 -9.83 -16.14
C TYR A 455 -13.29 -9.39 -14.74
N TYR A 456 -12.44 -9.66 -13.74
CA TYR A 456 -12.61 -9.20 -12.34
C TYR A 456 -13.89 -9.70 -11.66
N GLY A 457 -14.42 -10.85 -12.07
CA GLY A 457 -15.64 -11.43 -11.50
C GLY A 457 -16.92 -10.75 -11.96
N MET A 458 -16.86 -9.94 -13.02
CA MET A 458 -18.05 -9.42 -13.70
C MET A 458 -18.85 -10.55 -14.34
N PRO A 459 -20.18 -10.43 -14.43
CA PRO A 459 -21.00 -11.38 -15.17
C PRO A 459 -20.70 -11.37 -16.68
N ASP A 460 -21.03 -12.46 -17.38
CA ASP A 460 -20.64 -12.71 -18.78
C ASP A 460 -21.18 -11.70 -19.80
N ASP A 461 -22.21 -10.94 -19.42
CA ASP A 461 -22.79 -9.83 -20.18
C ASP A 461 -22.04 -8.50 -19.97
N GLU A 462 -21.25 -8.36 -18.91
CA GLU A 462 -20.40 -7.20 -18.63
C GLU A 462 -18.95 -7.45 -19.08
N ARG A 463 -18.76 -7.42 -20.41
CA ARG A 463 -17.46 -7.64 -21.05
C ARG A 463 -16.66 -6.34 -21.10
N ILE A 464 -15.42 -6.41 -20.65
CA ILE A 464 -14.51 -5.26 -20.54
C ILE A 464 -13.10 -5.65 -20.96
N LEU A 465 -12.26 -4.65 -21.19
CA LEU A 465 -10.81 -4.86 -21.32
C LEU A 465 -10.22 -5.33 -19.96
N PRO A 466 -9.10 -6.07 -19.95
CA PRO A 466 -8.43 -6.51 -18.71
C PRO A 466 -7.70 -5.36 -17.98
N VAL A 467 -8.42 -4.28 -17.66
CA VAL A 467 -7.92 -3.10 -16.93
C VAL A 467 -8.67 -2.92 -15.61
N GLN A 468 -7.98 -2.43 -14.57
CA GLN A 468 -8.55 -2.29 -13.21
C GLN A 468 -9.31 -0.99 -12.96
N ILE A 469 -9.24 -0.04 -13.90
CA ILE A 469 -9.85 1.28 -13.80
C ILE A 469 -10.47 1.65 -15.15
N GLY A 470 -11.34 2.66 -15.18
CA GLY A 470 -11.97 3.13 -16.41
C GLY A 470 -10.95 3.45 -17.49
N PHE A 471 -11.00 2.67 -18.58
CA PHE A 471 -10.01 2.75 -19.66
C PHE A 471 -10.00 4.12 -20.35
N GLY A 472 -11.18 4.76 -20.44
CA GLY A 472 -11.31 6.12 -20.96
C GLY A 472 -10.43 7.13 -20.20
N LYS A 473 -10.37 7.06 -18.86
CA LYS A 473 -9.47 7.92 -18.08
C LYS A 473 -8.01 7.60 -18.34
N MET A 474 -7.65 6.31 -18.40
CA MET A 474 -6.26 5.90 -18.69
C MET A 474 -5.79 6.47 -20.03
N LEU A 475 -6.61 6.36 -21.08
CA LEU A 475 -6.31 6.93 -22.40
C LEU A 475 -6.15 8.44 -22.31
N MET A 476 -7.10 9.15 -21.69
CA MET A 476 -7.05 10.60 -21.57
C MET A 476 -5.76 11.09 -20.90
N ILE A 477 -5.36 10.45 -19.78
CA ILE A 477 -4.09 10.74 -19.08
C ILE A 477 -2.88 10.40 -19.96
N TRP A 478 -2.90 9.25 -20.64
CA TRP A 478 -1.79 8.79 -21.49
C TRP A 478 -1.50 9.72 -22.67
N TYR A 479 -2.54 10.38 -23.20
CA TYR A 479 -2.45 11.36 -24.26
C TYR A 479 -2.16 12.79 -23.78
N GLN A 480 -2.29 13.07 -22.47
CA GLN A 480 -2.24 14.43 -21.95
C GLN A 480 -0.93 15.17 -22.25
N LYS A 481 0.21 14.47 -22.30
CA LYS A 481 1.52 15.08 -22.61
C LYS A 481 1.52 15.77 -23.98
N ASP A 482 0.83 15.17 -24.95
CA ASP A 482 0.86 15.60 -26.36
C ASP A 482 -0.39 16.42 -26.74
N GLU A 483 -1.57 16.02 -26.23
CA GLU A 483 -2.85 16.65 -26.56
C GLU A 483 -3.18 17.87 -25.69
N ARG A 484 -2.63 17.95 -24.47
CA ARG A 484 -2.89 19.02 -23.49
C ARG A 484 -4.39 19.28 -23.31
N PHE A 485 -5.14 18.24 -22.96
CA PHE A 485 -6.58 18.36 -22.71
C PHE A 485 -6.88 19.39 -21.60
N PRO A 486 -8.00 20.11 -21.71
CA PRO A 486 -8.40 21.10 -20.72
C PRO A 486 -8.81 20.44 -19.40
N GLY A 487 -8.56 21.16 -18.30
CA GLY A 487 -8.76 20.71 -16.93
C GLY A 487 -10.12 20.11 -16.61
N CYS A 488 -11.18 20.72 -17.13
CA CYS A 488 -12.57 20.32 -16.95
C CYS A 488 -12.88 18.88 -17.42
N LEU A 489 -12.05 18.27 -18.27
CA LEU A 489 -12.16 16.85 -18.61
C LEU A 489 -11.65 15.93 -17.48
N TYR A 490 -10.81 16.44 -16.58
CA TYR A 490 -10.30 15.71 -15.43
C TYR A 490 -11.13 15.90 -14.16
N GLU A 491 -12.05 16.86 -14.14
CA GLU A 491 -12.89 17.19 -12.99
C GLU A 491 -13.77 16.01 -12.54
N GLY A 492 -13.68 15.71 -11.25
CA GLY A 492 -14.47 14.66 -10.60
C GLY A 492 -14.07 13.25 -11.04
N GLN A 493 -15.05 12.35 -11.04
CA GLN A 493 -14.85 10.93 -11.30
C GLN A 493 -15.00 10.56 -12.79
N PHE A 494 -15.15 11.53 -13.70
CA PHE A 494 -15.45 11.25 -15.12
C PHE A 494 -14.49 10.23 -15.75
N LEU A 495 -15.07 9.12 -16.23
CA LEU A 495 -14.42 7.95 -16.83
C LEU A 495 -13.47 7.17 -15.90
N LEU A 496 -13.49 7.43 -14.59
CA LEU A 496 -12.61 6.77 -13.62
C LEU A 496 -13.16 5.42 -13.14
N PRO A 497 -14.43 5.28 -12.70
CA PRO A 497 -15.06 3.98 -12.46
C PRO A 497 -14.91 3.02 -13.63
N LEU A 498 -14.69 1.74 -13.31
CA LEU A 498 -14.37 0.70 -14.28
C LEU A 498 -15.40 0.56 -15.42
N LEU A 499 -16.69 0.72 -15.10
CA LEU A 499 -17.79 0.55 -16.05
C LEU A 499 -18.29 1.87 -16.64
N GLU A 500 -17.73 3.02 -16.25
CA GLU A 500 -18.26 4.30 -16.71
C GLU A 500 -18.02 4.50 -18.21
N GLU A 501 -19.03 5.05 -18.87
CA GLU A 501 -19.04 5.44 -20.26
C GLU A 501 -19.58 6.86 -20.35
N GLY A 502 -19.13 7.63 -21.33
CA GLY A 502 -19.65 8.97 -21.52
C GLY A 502 -18.76 9.84 -22.37
N TYR A 503 -19.26 11.05 -22.62
CA TYR A 503 -18.58 12.08 -23.39
C TYR A 503 -18.67 13.42 -22.65
N ARG A 504 -17.57 14.17 -22.65
CA ARG A 504 -17.53 15.53 -22.15
C ARG A 504 -16.78 16.40 -23.16
N SER A 505 -17.28 17.61 -23.36
CA SER A 505 -16.61 18.62 -24.18
C SER A 505 -16.46 19.90 -23.38
N CYS A 506 -15.26 20.47 -23.40
CA CYS A 506 -15.00 21.76 -22.79
C CYS A 506 -13.76 22.40 -23.42
N GLY A 507 -13.66 23.74 -23.39
CA GLY A 507 -12.54 24.46 -24.00
C GLY A 507 -12.33 24.16 -25.49
N GLY A 508 -13.40 23.82 -26.21
CA GLY A 508 -13.33 23.43 -27.63
C GLY A 508 -12.69 22.06 -27.89
N ARG A 509 -12.55 21.19 -26.88
CA ARG A 509 -12.05 19.82 -27.01
C ARG A 509 -13.03 18.84 -26.38
N GLY A 510 -13.35 17.78 -27.11
CA GLY A 510 -14.20 16.68 -26.68
C GLY A 510 -13.42 15.39 -26.47
N PHE A 511 -13.78 14.65 -25.43
CA PHE A 511 -13.27 13.30 -25.19
C PHE A 511 -14.41 12.40 -24.71
N GLY A 512 -14.52 11.21 -25.29
CA GLY A 512 -15.49 10.21 -24.86
C GLY A 512 -14.97 8.79 -24.94
N TYR A 513 -15.61 7.90 -24.19
CA TYR A 513 -15.32 6.48 -24.14
C TYR A 513 -16.61 5.68 -23.97
N PHE A 514 -16.77 4.64 -24.79
CA PHE A 514 -17.95 3.78 -24.85
C PHE A 514 -17.58 2.31 -25.04
N ARG A 515 -18.42 1.45 -24.50
CA ARG A 515 -18.44 -0.01 -24.65
C ARG A 515 -19.77 -0.48 -25.23
N ASN A 516 -20.84 0.28 -25.02
CA ASN A 516 -22.15 0.08 -25.58
C ASN A 516 -22.31 0.90 -26.88
N TYR A 517 -22.60 0.19 -27.97
CA TYR A 517 -22.71 0.78 -29.30
C TYR A 517 -23.91 1.73 -29.44
N ASP A 518 -25.05 1.44 -28.81
CA ASP A 518 -26.23 2.29 -28.90
C ASP A 518 -25.99 3.64 -28.21
N LYS A 519 -25.38 3.62 -27.01
CA LYS A 519 -24.97 4.85 -26.30
C LYS A 519 -23.97 5.68 -27.11
N LEU A 520 -23.06 5.02 -27.84
CA LEU A 520 -22.13 5.69 -28.75
C LEU A 520 -22.88 6.42 -29.86
N ILE A 521 -23.82 5.75 -30.54
CA ILE A 521 -24.64 6.35 -31.60
C ILE A 521 -25.44 7.56 -31.08
N ASP A 522 -26.11 7.40 -29.95
CA ASP A 522 -26.90 8.47 -29.34
C ASP A 522 -26.03 9.69 -28.98
N THR A 523 -24.82 9.43 -28.48
CA THR A 523 -23.85 10.49 -28.18
C THR A 523 -23.37 11.20 -29.44
N ILE A 524 -23.06 10.45 -30.51
CA ILE A 524 -22.62 10.99 -31.80
C ILE A 524 -23.68 11.93 -32.37
N LYS A 525 -24.96 11.50 -32.36
CA LYS A 525 -26.10 12.31 -32.81
C LYS A 525 -26.26 13.57 -31.94
N THR A 526 -26.36 13.38 -30.62
CA THR A 526 -26.65 14.48 -29.67
C THR A 526 -25.57 15.57 -29.68
N ASN A 527 -24.29 15.19 -29.85
CA ASN A 527 -23.16 16.11 -29.78
C ASN A 527 -22.60 16.48 -31.16
N ASN A 528 -23.26 16.08 -32.27
CA ASN A 528 -22.83 16.32 -33.65
C ASN A 528 -21.35 15.93 -33.89
N ILE A 529 -20.95 14.76 -33.42
CA ILE A 529 -19.57 14.27 -33.52
C ILE A 529 -19.36 13.69 -34.93
N LYS A 530 -18.28 14.10 -35.62
CA LYS A 530 -17.92 13.53 -36.92
C LYS A 530 -17.53 12.06 -36.76
N VAL A 531 -18.02 11.18 -37.63
CA VAL A 531 -17.73 9.74 -37.60
C VAL A 531 -16.23 9.46 -37.67
N GLU A 532 -15.47 10.31 -38.38
CA GLU A 532 -14.01 10.24 -38.48
C GLU A 532 -13.30 10.49 -37.13
N SER A 533 -14.01 10.96 -36.11
CA SER A 533 -13.50 11.16 -34.75
C SER A 533 -13.61 9.92 -33.86
N VAL A 534 -14.29 8.87 -34.34
CA VAL A 534 -14.46 7.61 -33.61
C VAL A 534 -13.25 6.71 -33.84
N ILE A 535 -12.67 6.18 -32.76
CA ILE A 535 -11.56 5.23 -32.79
C ILE A 535 -12.05 3.97 -32.07
N ALA A 536 -11.91 2.80 -32.68
CA ALA A 536 -12.50 1.57 -32.13
C ALA A 536 -11.53 0.39 -32.05
N TYR A 537 -11.59 -0.35 -30.95
CA TYR A 537 -10.77 -1.54 -30.72
C TYR A 537 -11.59 -2.72 -30.19
N SER A 538 -11.19 -3.93 -30.56
CA SER A 538 -11.76 -5.19 -30.09
C SER A 538 -10.72 -5.99 -29.35
N TRP A 539 -11.06 -6.51 -28.18
CA TRP A 539 -10.21 -7.40 -27.40
C TRP A 539 -10.67 -8.85 -27.51
N ASN A 540 -9.74 -9.72 -27.87
CA ASN A 540 -9.94 -11.17 -27.86
C ASN A 540 -9.19 -11.77 -26.67
N GLY A 541 -9.93 -12.16 -25.64
CA GLY A 541 -9.37 -12.67 -24.39
C GLY A 541 -8.73 -14.04 -24.49
N LYS A 542 -9.01 -14.82 -25.54
CA LYS A 542 -8.34 -16.12 -25.78
C LYS A 542 -6.96 -15.98 -26.40
N SER A 543 -6.82 -15.05 -27.35
CA SER A 543 -5.55 -14.80 -28.05
C SER A 543 -4.72 -13.70 -27.42
N GLU A 544 -5.30 -12.99 -26.45
CA GLU A 544 -4.73 -11.82 -25.78
C GLU A 544 -4.29 -10.72 -26.75
N LYS A 545 -5.12 -10.46 -27.77
CA LYS A 545 -4.85 -9.46 -28.82
C LYS A 545 -5.89 -8.35 -28.83
N LEU A 546 -5.38 -7.13 -29.00
CA LEU A 546 -6.16 -5.92 -29.22
C LEU A 546 -6.13 -5.58 -30.72
N GLU A 547 -7.29 -5.63 -31.37
CA GLU A 547 -7.46 -5.43 -32.80
C GLU A 547 -8.10 -4.08 -33.09
N ASP A 548 -7.59 -3.34 -34.07
CA ASP A 548 -8.18 -2.08 -34.51
C ASP A 548 -9.37 -2.36 -35.44
N ILE A 549 -10.58 -2.04 -34.98
CA ILE A 549 -11.84 -2.21 -35.70
C ILE A 549 -12.43 -0.85 -36.11
N THR A 550 -11.62 0.20 -36.12
CA THR A 550 -12.07 1.58 -36.37
C THR A 550 -12.81 1.72 -37.72
N SER A 551 -12.28 1.16 -38.80
CA SER A 551 -12.91 1.25 -40.13
C SER A 551 -14.26 0.53 -40.20
N GLU A 552 -14.37 -0.63 -39.55
CA GLU A 552 -15.62 -1.41 -39.48
C GLU A 552 -16.69 -0.61 -38.73
N ILE A 553 -16.36 -0.13 -37.53
CA ILE A 553 -17.29 0.61 -36.68
C ILE A 553 -17.70 1.93 -37.33
N ARG A 554 -16.78 2.67 -37.97
CA ARG A 554 -17.14 3.90 -38.70
C ARG A 554 -18.10 3.63 -39.85
N THR A 555 -17.92 2.55 -40.60
CA THR A 555 -18.83 2.18 -41.69
C THR A 555 -20.21 1.84 -41.14
N ARG A 556 -20.27 1.05 -40.06
CA ARG A 556 -21.53 0.70 -39.39
C ARG A 556 -22.27 1.93 -38.86
N ILE A 557 -21.55 2.87 -38.24
CA ILE A 557 -22.13 4.13 -37.76
C ILE A 557 -22.74 4.92 -38.92
N LYS A 558 -22.05 5.03 -40.07
CA LYS A 558 -22.60 5.76 -41.24
C LYS A 558 -23.93 5.15 -41.71
N ILE A 559 -23.99 3.83 -41.82
CA ILE A 559 -25.22 3.11 -42.19
C ILE A 559 -26.34 3.37 -41.18
N ASP A 560 -26.05 3.30 -39.88
CA ASP A 560 -27.04 3.47 -38.81
C ASP A 560 -27.53 4.93 -38.67
N LEU A 561 -26.68 5.90 -39.03
CA LEU A 561 -27.05 7.32 -39.08
C LEU A 561 -27.88 7.67 -40.32
N GLU A 562 -27.73 6.95 -41.43
CA GLU A 562 -28.52 7.14 -42.66
C GLU A 562 -29.92 6.49 -42.56
N ASN A 563 -30.05 5.39 -41.81
CA ASN A 563 -31.30 4.63 -41.68
C ASN A 563 -32.24 5.11 -40.55
N LYS A 564 -31.86 6.11 -39.75
CA LYS A 564 -32.63 6.66 -38.62
C LYS A 564 -32.59 8.18 -38.62
#